data_AF-A0A2N0P664-F1
#
_entry.id   AF-A0A2N0P664-F1
#
_cell.length_a   1.000
_cell.length_b   1.000
_cell.length_c   1.000
_cell.angle_alpha   90.00
_cell.angle_beta   90.00
_cell.angle_gamma   90.00
#
_symmetry.space_group_name_H-M   'P 1'
#
loop_
_entity.id
_entity.type
_entity.pdbx_description
1 polymer ?
#
loop_
_entity_poly.entity_id
_entity_poly.type
_entity_poly.pdbx_seq_one_letter_code
_entity_poly.pdbx_strand_id
1 'polypeptide(L)'
;MEEFVTQFDIAQNIVNLINKLTQLGHFGYRKYNESTKGTNRLGQISEKLKKELELWENVVNKAQEDCYYLTFYPSRHILAFHDFYTKVGKQTHNSKDLVVERTSIIKF
;
A
#
# COMPACT_ATOMS: atom_id res chain seq x y z
N MET A 1 -8.97 -34.14 3.93
CA MET A 1 -8.79 -33.61 2.57
C MET A 1 -9.61 -32.32 2.41
N GLU A 2 -10.91 -32.34 2.72
CA GLU A 2 -11.78 -31.14 2.67
C GLU A 2 -11.26 -29.97 3.53
N GLU A 3 -10.84 -30.21 4.78
CA GLU A 3 -10.30 -29.14 5.63
C GLU A 3 -9.06 -28.46 5.04
N PHE A 4 -8.17 -29.24 4.41
CA PHE A 4 -6.99 -28.72 3.75
C PHE A 4 -7.36 -27.86 2.53
N VAL A 5 -8.33 -28.30 1.71
CA VAL A 5 -8.82 -27.53 0.56
C VAL A 5 -9.41 -26.20 1.04
N THR A 6 -10.26 -26.22 2.06
CA THR A 6 -10.83 -25.01 2.65
C THR A 6 -9.76 -24.05 3.17
N GLN A 7 -8.75 -24.56 3.89
CA GLN A 7 -7.64 -23.73 4.37
C GLN A 7 -6.83 -23.12 3.23
N PHE A 8 -6.58 -23.88 2.17
CA PHE A 8 -5.87 -23.42 0.97
C PHE A 8 -6.64 -22.32 0.26
N ASP A 9 -7.94 -22.48 0.06
CA ASP A 9 -8.80 -21.48 -0.59
C ASP A 9 -8.82 -20.16 0.18
N ILE A 10 -8.94 -20.22 1.51
CA ILE A 10 -8.89 -19.02 2.36
C ILE A 10 -7.51 -18.36 2.27
N ALA A 11 -6.43 -19.14 2.31
CA ALA A 11 -5.07 -18.60 2.20
C ALA A 11 -4.87 -17.89 0.85
N GLN A 12 -5.36 -18.46 -0.25
CA GLN A 12 -5.29 -17.85 -1.56
C GLN A 12 -6.10 -16.56 -1.65
N ASN A 13 -7.29 -16.53 -1.01
CA ASN A 13 -8.09 -15.30 -0.91
C ASN A 13 -7.36 -14.20 -0.12
N ILE A 14 -6.70 -14.56 0.99
CA ILE A 14 -5.88 -13.63 1.78
C ILE A 14 -4.76 -13.02 0.93
N VAL A 15 -4.03 -13.85 0.17
CA VAL A 15 -2.98 -13.37 -0.75
C VAL A 15 -3.55 -12.40 -1.77
N ASN A 16 -4.71 -12.70 -2.35
CA ASN A 16 -5.37 -11.82 -3.31
C ASN A 16 -5.77 -10.47 -2.67
N LEU A 17 -6.32 -10.47 -1.45
CA LEU A 17 -6.69 -9.25 -0.74
C LEU A 17 -5.46 -8.38 -0.41
N ILE A 18 -4.38 -8.99 0.07
CA ILE A 18 -3.11 -8.27 0.35
C ILE A 18 -2.53 -7.68 -0.94
N ASN A 19 -2.57 -8.42 -2.04
CA ASN A 19 -2.10 -7.93 -3.34
C ASN A 19 -2.90 -6.70 -3.80
N LYS A 20 -4.24 -6.73 -3.67
CA LYS A 20 -5.09 -5.57 -3.99
C LYS A 20 -4.76 -4.37 -3.11
N LEU A 21 -4.67 -4.55 -1.79
CA LEU A 21 -4.28 -3.51 -0.85
C LEU A 21 -2.92 -2.88 -1.21
N THR A 22 -1.95 -3.73 -1.57
CA THR A 22 -0.61 -3.28 -1.98
C THR A 22 -0.64 -2.51 -3.29
N GLN A 23 -1.41 -2.98 -4.28
CA GLN A 23 -1.57 -2.32 -5.58
C GLN A 23 -2.24 -0.95 -5.46
N LEU A 24 -3.22 -0.83 -4.57
CA LEU A 24 -3.86 0.45 -4.22
C LEU A 24 -2.95 1.36 -3.37
N GLY A 25 -1.75 0.91 -3.04
CA GLY A 25 -0.76 1.70 -2.33
C GLY A 25 -1.02 1.84 -0.83
N HIS A 26 -1.68 0.87 -0.21
CA HIS A 26 -1.90 0.92 1.23
C HIS A 26 -0.56 0.89 1.99
N PHE A 27 -0.30 1.92 2.79
CA PHE A 27 1.00 2.11 3.48
C PHE A 27 1.36 0.95 4.41
N GLY A 28 0.38 0.45 5.17
CA GLY A 28 0.57 -0.65 6.12
C GLY A 28 0.89 -2.02 5.49
N TYR A 29 0.50 -2.26 4.23
CA TYR A 29 0.66 -3.58 3.62
C TYR A 29 1.95 -3.74 2.81
N ARG A 30 2.76 -2.68 2.68
CA ARG A 30 4.05 -2.73 1.98
C ARG A 30 5.07 -3.72 2.57
N LYS A 31 4.93 -4.05 3.86
CA LYS A 31 5.80 -4.98 4.61
C LYS A 31 4.99 -5.97 5.44
N TYR A 32 3.74 -6.22 5.06
CA TYR A 32 2.88 -7.09 5.84
C TYR A 32 3.43 -8.52 5.84
N ASN A 33 3.56 -9.08 7.04
CA ASN A 33 3.96 -10.45 7.25
C ASN A 33 3.25 -10.95 8.51
N GLU A 34 2.40 -11.96 8.36
CA GLU A 34 1.69 -12.58 9.47
C GLU A 34 1.75 -14.10 9.33
N SER A 35 2.17 -14.77 10.40
CA SER A 35 2.14 -16.23 10.51
C SER A 35 0.90 -16.63 11.29
N THR A 36 0.10 -17.52 10.71
CA THR A 36 -1.15 -17.99 11.30
C THR A 36 -1.29 -19.51 11.11
N LYS A 37 -1.98 -20.15 12.04
CA LYS A 37 -2.33 -21.57 11.98
C LYS A 37 -3.81 -21.73 12.36
N GLY A 38 -4.47 -22.65 11.68
CA GLY A 38 -5.87 -23.00 11.93
C GLY A 38 -6.88 -22.21 11.11
N THR A 39 -7.93 -22.90 10.67
CA THR A 39 -8.97 -22.40 9.76
C THR A 39 -9.70 -21.17 10.31
N ASN A 40 -10.02 -21.14 11.61
CA ASN A 40 -10.73 -20.02 12.23
C ASN A 40 -9.92 -18.71 12.11
N ARG A 41 -8.62 -18.77 12.41
CA ARG A 41 -7.77 -17.59 12.37
C ARG A 41 -7.52 -17.09 10.94
N LEU A 42 -7.41 -18.01 9.98
CA LEU A 42 -7.41 -17.68 8.55
C LEU A 42 -8.71 -16.94 8.15
N GLY A 43 -9.87 -17.44 8.59
CA GLY A 43 -11.16 -16.77 8.36
C GLY A 43 -11.21 -15.35 8.93
N GLN A 44 -10.75 -15.17 10.18
CA GLN A 44 -10.69 -13.84 10.82
C GLN A 44 -9.78 -12.86 10.07
N ILE A 45 -8.61 -13.32 9.61
CA ILE A 45 -7.69 -12.50 8.81
C ILE A 45 -8.34 -12.11 7.48
N SER A 46 -8.97 -13.06 6.78
CA SER A 46 -9.67 -12.81 5.52
C SER A 46 -10.76 -11.75 5.69
N GLU A 47 -11.61 -11.86 6.73
CA GLU A 47 -12.67 -10.88 6.99
C GLU A 47 -12.12 -9.50 7.36
N LYS A 48 -11.05 -9.45 8.16
CA LYS A 48 -10.37 -8.19 8.47
C LYS A 48 -9.85 -7.53 7.18
N LEU A 49 -9.12 -8.27 6.35
CA LEU A 49 -8.53 -7.75 5.11
C LEU A 49 -9.59 -7.25 4.13
N LYS A 50 -10.75 -7.92 4.07
CA LYS A 50 -11.88 -7.48 3.24
C LYS A 50 -12.41 -6.11 3.67
N LYS A 51 -12.64 -5.92 4.98
CA LYS A 51 -13.07 -4.62 5.53
C LYS A 51 -12.04 -3.52 5.31
N GLU A 52 -10.76 -3.84 5.52
CA GLU A 52 -9.65 -2.90 5.27
C GLU A 52 -9.58 -2.50 3.79
N LEU A 53 -9.79 -3.43 2.87
CA LEU A 53 -9.81 -3.15 1.43
C LEU A 53 -10.96 -2.21 1.06
N GLU A 54 -12.19 -2.50 1.51
CA GLU A 54 -13.36 -1.65 1.26
C GLU A 54 -13.17 -0.23 1.81
N LEU A 55 -12.62 -0.10 3.03
CA LEU A 55 -12.30 1.20 3.62
C LEU A 55 -11.24 1.94 2.80
N TRP A 56 -10.17 1.24 2.39
CA TRP A 56 -9.07 1.84 1.65
C TRP A 56 -9.50 2.29 0.25
N GLU A 57 -10.30 1.49 -0.46
CA GLU A 57 -10.88 1.86 -1.75
C GLU A 57 -11.69 3.17 -1.62
N ASN A 58 -12.51 3.30 -0.58
CA ASN A 58 -13.25 4.55 -0.33
C ASN A 58 -12.33 5.75 -0.07
N VAL A 59 -11.25 5.56 0.69
CA VAL A 59 -10.25 6.63 0.92
C VAL A 59 -9.55 7.03 -0.37
N VAL A 60 -9.13 6.06 -1.19
CA VAL A 60 -8.47 6.31 -2.48
C VAL A 60 -9.41 7.04 -3.42
N ASN A 61 -10.66 6.58 -3.54
CA ASN A 61 -11.67 7.19 -4.40
C ASN A 61 -11.91 8.65 -4.00
N LYS A 62 -12.15 8.91 -2.71
CA LYS A 62 -12.35 10.26 -2.21
C LYS A 62 -11.14 11.16 -2.45
N ALA A 63 -9.93 10.65 -2.22
CA ALA A 63 -8.72 11.41 -2.49
C ALA A 63 -8.55 11.76 -3.97
N GLN A 64 -8.95 10.86 -4.88
CA GLN A 64 -8.93 11.10 -6.32
C GLN A 64 -10.01 12.07 -6.79
N GLU A 65 -11.18 12.07 -6.16
CA GLU A 65 -12.24 13.07 -6.36
C GLU A 65 -11.77 14.46 -5.92
N ASP A 66 -11.17 14.55 -4.73
CA ASP A 66 -10.66 15.81 -4.16
C ASP A 66 -9.41 16.32 -4.91
N CYS A 67 -8.63 15.42 -5.51
CA CYS A 67 -7.38 15.74 -6.22
C CYS A 67 -7.23 14.91 -7.50
N TYR A 68 -7.72 15.48 -8.61
CA TYR A 68 -7.69 14.86 -9.93
C TYR A 68 -6.30 14.38 -10.36
N TYR A 69 -5.22 15.07 -9.99
CA TYR A 69 -3.85 14.67 -10.36
C TYR A 69 -3.44 13.30 -9.82
N LEU A 70 -4.07 12.82 -8.73
CA LEU A 70 -3.80 11.49 -8.20
C LEU A 70 -4.26 10.37 -9.13
N THR A 71 -5.14 10.66 -10.09
CA THR A 71 -5.58 9.69 -11.11
C THR A 71 -4.51 9.40 -12.17
N PHE A 72 -3.56 10.30 -12.39
CA PHE A 72 -2.51 10.12 -13.41
C PHE A 72 -1.42 9.13 -13.00
N TYR A 73 -1.25 8.89 -11.71
CA TYR A 73 -0.15 8.10 -11.18
C TYR A 73 -0.65 6.79 -10.55
N PRO A 74 -0.06 5.64 -10.93
CA PRO A 74 -0.27 4.42 -10.17
C PRO A 74 0.13 4.60 -8.71
N SER A 75 -0.57 3.94 -7.78
CA SER A 75 -0.34 4.14 -6.34
C SER A 75 1.11 3.93 -5.92
N ARG A 76 1.83 2.97 -6.53
CA ARG A 76 3.27 2.77 -6.28
C ARG A 76 4.12 4.03 -6.51
N HIS A 77 3.80 4.87 -7.49
CA HIS A 77 4.52 6.11 -7.76
C HIS A 77 4.18 7.16 -6.71
N ILE A 78 2.90 7.26 -6.31
CA ILE A 78 2.46 8.12 -5.20
C ILE A 78 3.22 7.76 -3.91
N LEU A 79 3.36 6.46 -3.62
CA LEU A 79 4.13 5.99 -2.48
C LEU A 79 5.62 6.34 -2.58
N ALA A 80 6.22 6.22 -3.77
CA ALA A 80 7.61 6.61 -4.00
C ALA A 80 7.81 8.12 -3.82
N PHE A 81 6.90 8.95 -4.32
CA PHE A 81 6.92 10.40 -4.11
C PHE A 81 6.79 10.73 -2.63
N HIS A 82 5.85 10.11 -1.93
CA HIS A 82 5.71 10.25 -0.48
C HIS A 82 7.02 9.92 0.25
N ASP A 83 7.64 8.78 -0.07
CA ASP A 83 8.90 8.37 0.55
C ASP A 83 10.06 9.32 0.22
N PHE A 84 10.09 9.88 -0.99
CA PHE A 84 11.08 10.87 -1.41
C PHE A 84 10.93 12.16 -0.60
N TYR A 85 9.74 12.77 -0.60
CA TYR A 85 9.51 14.04 0.10
C TYR A 85 9.60 13.92 1.63
N THR A 86 9.19 12.78 2.21
CA THR A 86 9.32 12.56 3.66
C THR A 86 10.76 12.26 4.09
N LYS A 87 11.61 11.71 3.21
CA LYS A 87 13.06 11.60 3.47
C LYS A 87 13.77 12.94 3.36
N VAL A 88 13.35 13.82 2.45
CA VAL A 88 13.90 15.18 2.29
C VAL A 88 13.72 16.00 3.58
N GLY A 89 12.56 15.93 4.23
CA GLY A 89 12.30 16.63 5.50
C GLY A 89 13.14 16.14 6.69
N LYS A 90 13.76 14.96 6.61
CA LYS A 90 14.68 14.45 7.64
C LYS A 90 16.14 14.85 7.40
N GLN A 91 16.48 15.34 6.21
CA GLN A 91 17.84 15.76 5.85
C GLN A 91 18.04 17.28 5.95
N THR A 92 16.97 18.07 6.08
CA THR A 92 16.99 19.54 6.16
C THR A 92 17.56 20.12 7.47
N HIS A 93 18.41 19.39 8.18
CA HIS A 93 19.30 19.94 9.21
C HIS A 93 20.77 20.03 8.79
N ASN A 94 21.13 19.58 7.58
CA ASN A 94 22.44 19.83 6.98
C ASN A 94 22.33 19.94 5.46
N SER A 95 23.07 20.90 4.89
CA SER A 95 23.43 21.00 3.46
C SER A 95 22.45 21.78 2.55
N LYS A 96 22.70 23.09 2.45
CA LYS A 96 22.16 23.99 1.41
C LYS A 96 22.66 23.67 -0.01
N ASP A 97 23.63 22.77 -0.16
CA ASP A 97 24.27 22.46 -1.45
C ASP A 97 23.58 21.35 -2.28
N LEU A 98 22.65 20.59 -1.68
CA LEU A 98 21.98 19.45 -2.34
C LEU A 98 20.76 19.84 -3.21
N VAL A 99 20.30 21.09 -3.12
CA VAL A 99 19.08 21.57 -3.80
C VAL A 99 19.32 21.86 -5.29
N VAL A 100 20.53 22.29 -5.65
CA VAL A 100 20.85 22.74 -7.03
C VAL A 100 21.08 21.56 -7.98
N GLU A 101 21.64 20.45 -7.49
CA GLU A 101 21.97 19.31 -8.37
C GLU A 101 20.74 18.47 -8.74
N ARG A 102 19.68 18.51 -7.90
CA ARG A 102 18.53 17.59 -8.01
C ARG A 102 17.30 18.17 -8.71
N THR A 103 17.25 19.49 -8.94
CA THR A 103 16.23 20.11 -9.80
C THR A 103 16.46 19.79 -11.29
N SER A 104 17.64 19.30 -11.66
CA SER A 104 17.99 18.90 -13.02
C SER A 104 17.33 17.59 -13.49
N ILE A 105 16.75 16.80 -12.58
CA ILE A 105 16.16 15.49 -12.92
C ILE A 105 14.67 15.61 -13.28
N ILE A 106 14.03 16.75 -13.00
CA ILE A 106 12.66 17.05 -13.45
C ILE A 106 12.74 18.15 -14.51
N LYS A 107 13.10 17.76 -15.73
CA LYS A 107 12.77 18.54 -16.93
C LYS A 107 11.83 17.67 -17.76
N PHE A 108 10.61 18.17 -17.97
CA PHE A 108 9.70 17.70 -19.00
C PHE A 108 10.27 18.00 -20.38
#